data_AF-A0ABD3D0W1-F1
#
_entry.id   AF-A0ABD3D0W1-F1
#
_cell.length_a   1.000
_cell.length_b   1.000
_cell.length_c   1.000
_cell.angle_alpha   90.00
_cell.angle_beta   90.00
_cell.angle_gamma   90.00
#
_symmetry.space_group_name_H-M   'P 1'
#
loop_
_entity.id
_entity.type
_entity.pdbx_description
1 polymer ?
#
loop_
_entity_poly.entity_id
_entity_poly.type
_entity_poly.pdbx_seq_one_letter_code
_entity_poly.pdbx_strand_id
1 'polypeptide(L)'
;MPNSEDVKFSLKVVTNKQRTKVLYAEVDSDFADIILSFLSLPLGTIVRIFCKHYGDDSPVIGSLTNLYNSLSNLDSDLFCTESCKQMLLNPRKSLKNERCKLKLNVDDTPLTKYLMCPDKGCCRRKPRKVTQNFGLYYDTSKCDCGKSTLSCDVGIVKFAASVDEYNGYVYTKSTAAFIISDDLQIFPSETEYAIRILKNLGITDIDVTELMDVTFGLNQVMDLLKGSLLSKTPLTDIILNKGVLNSIAVKCETCILPVDQAVEKKSSSNDKKMTVKAIMQESTNRLLFVEADGNFVDFLFTFFTIALGTVECLLGSSIGLKNIDNLHRSLGNITDEKYLNTNDIEFMLLKPLLPIGYVSEDKILPLSEETWSHSLSDYSFKSPKGPGNYVKGQKMYMVTDDLTATPLNTSSSISIFKQLKVPLYDIKELELDIGLKEALSILKASLTSTSALTDALMIKPTSIKKPKQEHA
;
A
#
# COMPACT_ATOMS: atom_id res chain seq x y z
N MET A 1 2.01 -4.05 -26.20
CA MET A 1 0.67 -3.97 -25.59
C MET A 1 -0.02 -2.76 -26.19
N PRO A 2 -1.35 -2.80 -26.44
CA PRO A 2 -2.08 -1.59 -26.84
C PRO A 2 -1.84 -0.48 -25.81
N ASN A 3 -1.88 0.78 -26.25
CA ASN A 3 -1.79 1.91 -25.35
C ASN A 3 -2.96 1.82 -24.35
N SER A 4 -2.70 1.91 -23.04
CA SER A 4 -3.73 1.73 -22.02
C SER A 4 -4.89 2.74 -22.15
N GLU A 5 -4.64 3.86 -22.83
CA GLU A 5 -5.63 4.90 -23.16
C GLU A 5 -6.70 4.44 -24.17
N ASP A 6 -6.42 3.43 -24.99
CA ASP A 6 -7.36 2.95 -26.03
C ASP A 6 -8.36 1.91 -25.51
N VAL A 7 -8.10 1.36 -24.31
CA VAL A 7 -8.94 0.31 -23.73
C VAL A 7 -10.19 0.93 -23.11
N LYS A 8 -11.35 0.43 -23.55
CA LYS A 8 -12.67 0.86 -23.06
C LYS A 8 -13.51 -0.33 -22.62
N PHE A 9 -14.28 -0.12 -21.56
CA PHE A 9 -15.23 -1.07 -20.98
C PHE A 9 -16.62 -0.49 -21.07
N SER A 10 -17.59 -1.29 -21.50
CA SER A 10 -19.01 -0.91 -21.52
C SER A 10 -19.70 -1.60 -20.36
N LEU A 11 -20.24 -0.80 -19.43
CA LEU A 11 -20.92 -1.26 -18.22
C LEU A 11 -22.41 -0.99 -18.37
N LYS A 12 -23.24 -1.93 -17.93
CA LYS A 12 -24.69 -1.72 -17.79
C LYS A 12 -24.97 -1.27 -16.38
N VAL A 13 -25.41 -0.03 -16.21
CA VAL A 13 -25.57 0.60 -14.91
C VAL A 13 -27.04 0.78 -14.62
N VAL A 14 -27.46 0.34 -13.44
CA VAL A 14 -28.83 0.55 -12.94
C VAL A 14 -28.80 1.70 -11.96
N THR A 15 -29.61 2.71 -12.22
CA THR A 15 -29.74 3.94 -11.43
C THR A 15 -31.17 4.10 -10.93
N ASN A 16 -31.40 5.04 -10.01
CA ASN A 16 -32.75 5.54 -9.79
C ASN A 16 -33.19 6.42 -10.97
N LYS A 17 -34.51 6.51 -11.24
CA LYS A 17 -35.06 7.34 -12.32
C LYS A 17 -34.69 8.82 -12.25
N GLN A 18 -34.42 9.34 -11.05
CA GLN A 18 -33.96 10.73 -10.89
C GLN A 18 -32.47 10.91 -11.25
N ARG A 19 -31.75 9.82 -11.55
CA ARG A 19 -30.31 9.78 -11.86
C ARG A 19 -29.45 10.51 -10.83
N THR A 20 -29.79 10.32 -9.56
CA THR A 20 -29.02 10.86 -8.43
C THR A 20 -28.17 9.81 -7.73
N LYS A 21 -28.40 8.52 -8.04
CA LYS A 21 -27.70 7.40 -7.40
C LYS A 21 -27.58 6.21 -8.34
N VAL A 22 -26.37 5.66 -8.41
CA VAL A 22 -26.10 4.35 -8.98
C VAL A 22 -26.48 3.29 -7.94
N LEU A 23 -27.28 2.31 -8.36
CA LEU A 23 -27.70 1.20 -7.51
C LEU A 23 -26.69 0.07 -7.61
N TYR A 24 -26.33 -0.29 -8.84
CA TYR A 24 -25.25 -1.22 -9.16
C TYR A 24 -24.86 -1.11 -10.65
N ALA A 25 -23.72 -1.72 -11.00
CA ALA A 25 -23.28 -1.91 -12.38
C ALA A 25 -23.07 -3.41 -12.66
N GLU A 26 -23.60 -3.90 -13.77
CA GLU A 26 -23.25 -5.20 -14.33
C GLU A 26 -22.00 -5.06 -15.21
N VAL A 27 -21.03 -5.94 -14.96
CA VAL A 27 -19.69 -5.87 -15.55
C VAL A 27 -19.19 -7.25 -15.96
N ASP A 28 -18.26 -7.29 -16.90
CA ASP A 28 -17.56 -8.52 -17.29
C ASP A 28 -16.40 -8.84 -16.34
N SER A 29 -15.81 -10.02 -16.54
CA SER A 29 -14.63 -10.50 -15.82
C SER A 29 -13.44 -9.56 -15.94
N ASP A 30 -13.19 -9.01 -17.13
CA ASP A 30 -12.07 -8.09 -17.37
C ASP A 30 -12.17 -6.83 -16.49
N PHE A 31 -13.36 -6.24 -16.35
CA PHE A 31 -13.54 -5.07 -15.48
C PHE A 31 -13.52 -5.45 -13.99
N ALA A 32 -14.10 -6.59 -13.61
CA ALA A 32 -14.02 -7.08 -12.23
C ALA A 32 -12.57 -7.31 -11.78
N ASP A 33 -11.73 -7.85 -12.65
CA ASP A 33 -10.29 -8.04 -12.40
C ASP A 33 -9.56 -6.73 -12.12
N ILE A 34 -9.94 -5.63 -12.81
CA ILE A 34 -9.38 -4.30 -12.56
C ILE A 34 -9.73 -3.82 -11.16
N ILE A 35 -11.00 -3.93 -10.76
CA ILE A 35 -11.44 -3.50 -9.42
C ILE A 35 -10.75 -4.32 -8.34
N LEU A 36 -10.70 -5.65 -8.48
CA LEU A 36 -9.99 -6.55 -7.56
C LEU A 36 -8.50 -6.21 -7.48
N SER A 37 -7.88 -5.81 -8.60
CA SER A 37 -6.45 -5.46 -8.63
C SER A 37 -6.10 -4.28 -7.72
N PHE A 38 -7.05 -3.43 -7.33
CA PHE A 38 -6.79 -2.33 -6.40
C PHE A 38 -6.25 -2.83 -5.05
N LEU A 39 -6.71 -4.00 -4.58
CA LEU A 39 -6.20 -4.62 -3.35
C LEU A 39 -4.74 -5.04 -3.47
N SER A 40 -4.26 -5.34 -4.68
CA SER A 40 -2.88 -5.75 -4.94
C SER A 40 -1.88 -4.58 -5.02
N LEU A 41 -2.36 -3.34 -5.05
CA LEU A 41 -1.50 -2.16 -5.22
C LEU A 41 -0.77 -1.83 -3.91
N PRO A 42 0.56 -1.74 -3.91
CA PRO A 42 1.32 -1.18 -2.79
C PRO A 42 0.88 0.27 -2.52
N LEU A 43 0.85 0.68 -1.25
CA LEU A 43 0.46 2.04 -0.87
C LEU A 43 1.33 3.12 -1.55
N GLY A 44 2.64 2.89 -1.68
CA GLY A 44 3.53 3.80 -2.37
C GLY A 44 3.26 3.89 -3.87
N THR A 45 2.83 2.79 -4.49
CA THR A 45 2.39 2.78 -5.89
C THR A 45 1.16 3.66 -6.07
N ILE A 46 0.17 3.56 -5.18
CA ILE A 46 -1.06 4.37 -5.24
C ILE A 46 -0.74 5.87 -5.20
N VAL A 47 0.09 6.30 -4.24
CA VAL A 47 0.49 7.71 -4.15
C VAL A 47 1.24 8.14 -5.42
N ARG A 48 2.18 7.33 -5.90
CA ARG A 48 2.96 7.63 -7.12
C ARG A 48 2.08 7.79 -8.36
N ILE A 49 1.16 6.85 -8.61
CA ILE A 49 0.28 6.90 -9.80
C ILE A 49 -0.68 8.09 -9.73
N PHE A 50 -1.12 8.47 -8.54
CA PHE A 50 -1.93 9.68 -8.34
C PHE A 50 -1.14 10.95 -8.65
N CYS A 51 0.07 11.10 -8.10
CA CYS A 51 0.94 12.22 -8.42
C CYS A 51 1.23 12.31 -9.93
N LYS A 52 1.48 11.17 -10.58
CA LYS A 52 1.75 11.13 -12.03
C LYS A 52 0.52 11.48 -12.88
N HIS A 53 -0.65 11.00 -12.49
CA HIS A 53 -1.87 11.13 -13.29
C HIS A 53 -2.56 12.49 -13.12
N TYR A 54 -2.63 12.99 -11.89
CA TYR A 54 -3.35 14.23 -11.56
C TYR A 54 -2.43 15.45 -11.41
N GLY A 55 -1.11 15.26 -11.27
CA GLY A 55 -0.16 16.36 -11.08
C GLY A 55 -0.46 17.17 -9.81
N ASP A 56 -0.64 18.48 -9.97
CA ASP A 56 -0.95 19.40 -8.87
C ASP A 56 -2.31 19.12 -8.20
N ASP A 57 -3.24 18.48 -8.92
CA ASP A 57 -4.57 18.08 -8.42
C ASP A 57 -4.55 16.69 -7.75
N SER A 58 -3.37 16.16 -7.43
CA SER A 58 -3.22 14.84 -6.81
C SER A 58 -3.96 14.76 -5.48
N PRO A 59 -4.80 13.74 -5.26
CA PRO A 59 -5.46 13.54 -3.99
C PRO A 59 -4.46 13.33 -2.85
N VAL A 60 -4.79 13.86 -1.67
CA VAL A 60 -4.08 13.61 -0.42
C VAL A 60 -4.71 12.43 0.29
N ILE A 61 -3.92 11.40 0.56
CA ILE A 61 -4.31 10.20 1.32
C ILE A 61 -3.70 10.34 2.72
N GLY A 62 -4.47 10.93 3.63
CA GLY A 62 -4.05 11.16 5.01
C GLY A 62 -2.62 11.72 5.13
N SER A 63 -1.85 11.15 6.05
CA SER A 63 -0.43 11.46 6.28
C SER A 63 0.50 10.62 5.40
N LEU A 64 -0.01 9.59 4.72
CA LEU A 64 0.78 8.76 3.79
C LEU A 64 1.34 9.59 2.63
N THR A 65 0.56 10.54 2.10
CA THR A 65 1.03 11.46 1.06
C THR A 65 2.21 12.31 1.55
N ASN A 66 2.17 12.81 2.78
CA ASN A 66 3.25 13.60 3.37
C ASN A 66 4.50 12.75 3.63
N LEU A 67 4.33 11.51 4.11
CA LEU A 67 5.41 10.55 4.23
C LEU A 67 6.08 10.28 2.87
N TYR A 68 5.30 10.06 1.79
CA TYR A 68 5.84 9.82 0.44
C TYR A 68 6.59 11.04 -0.10
N ASN A 69 6.02 12.23 0.07
CA ASN A 69 6.66 13.48 -0.33
C ASN A 69 7.97 13.69 0.42
N SER A 70 8.00 13.36 1.72
CA SER A 70 9.23 13.42 2.52
C SER A 70 10.29 12.46 2.00
N LEU A 71 9.94 11.19 1.72
CA LEU A 71 10.82 10.20 1.10
C LEU A 71 11.42 10.73 -0.22
N SER A 72 10.60 11.32 -1.09
CA SER A 72 11.05 11.90 -2.37
C SER A 72 12.10 13.00 -2.16
N ASN A 73 11.87 13.86 -1.18
CA ASN A 73 12.71 15.04 -0.88
C ASN A 73 13.97 14.72 -0.06
N LEU A 74 14.05 13.57 0.62
CA LEU A 74 15.23 13.17 1.37
C LEU A 74 16.45 12.98 0.45
N ASP A 75 17.62 13.45 0.88
CA ASP A 75 18.86 13.24 0.14
C ASP A 75 19.18 11.73 0.02
N SER A 76 19.59 11.30 -1.18
CA SER A 76 20.04 9.94 -1.46
C SER A 76 21.18 9.48 -0.55
N ASP A 77 22.01 10.41 -0.07
CA ASP A 77 23.09 10.11 0.88
C ASP A 77 22.60 9.63 2.26
N LEU A 78 21.30 9.76 2.55
CA LEU A 78 20.67 9.23 3.77
C LEU A 78 20.35 7.73 3.66
N PHE A 79 20.31 7.18 2.46
CA PHE A 79 19.95 5.78 2.20
C PHE A 79 21.19 4.88 2.15
N CYS A 80 21.04 3.60 2.50
CA CYS A 80 22.11 2.62 2.41
C CYS A 80 22.66 2.50 0.98
N THR A 81 21.76 2.56 -0.01
CA THR A 81 22.09 2.67 -1.43
C THR A 81 21.07 3.57 -2.13
N GLU A 82 21.41 4.13 -3.30
CA GLU A 82 20.44 4.81 -4.17
C GLU A 82 19.25 3.89 -4.49
N SER A 83 19.51 2.61 -4.68
CA SER A 83 18.52 1.57 -4.95
C SER A 83 17.46 1.48 -3.84
N CYS A 84 17.82 1.67 -2.56
CA CYS A 84 16.87 1.67 -1.45
C CYS A 84 15.79 2.75 -1.62
N LYS A 85 16.21 3.97 -1.95
CA LYS A 85 15.28 5.08 -2.20
C LYS A 85 14.38 4.76 -3.39
N GLN A 86 14.94 4.25 -4.48
CA GLN A 86 14.18 3.89 -5.68
C GLN A 86 13.18 2.76 -5.44
N MET A 87 13.51 1.76 -4.62
CA MET A 87 12.60 0.68 -4.23
C MET A 87 11.38 1.18 -3.46
N LEU A 88 11.57 2.18 -2.60
CA LEU A 88 10.50 2.78 -1.79
C LEU A 88 9.63 3.74 -2.61
N LEU A 89 10.24 4.51 -3.51
CA LEU A 89 9.52 5.38 -4.45
C LEU A 89 8.74 4.58 -5.51
N ASN A 90 9.24 3.38 -5.85
CA ASN A 90 8.69 2.49 -6.85
C ASN A 90 8.54 1.06 -6.30
N PRO A 91 7.65 0.84 -5.32
CA PRO A 91 7.45 -0.48 -4.73
C PRO A 91 6.92 -1.45 -5.78
N ARG A 92 7.40 -2.69 -5.70
CA ARG A 92 7.03 -3.78 -6.61
C ARG A 92 5.92 -4.62 -6.00
N LYS A 93 5.11 -5.23 -6.87
CA LYS A 93 4.14 -6.26 -6.48
C LYS A 93 4.83 -7.61 -6.36
N SER A 94 4.17 -8.57 -5.71
CA SER A 94 4.58 -9.98 -5.74
C SER A 94 4.71 -10.48 -7.19
N LEU A 95 5.54 -11.49 -7.41
CA LEU A 95 5.83 -12.01 -8.74
C LEU A 95 4.56 -12.49 -9.46
N LYS A 96 3.65 -13.13 -8.72
CA LYS A 96 2.35 -13.56 -9.26
C LYS A 96 1.52 -12.36 -9.72
N ASN A 97 1.49 -11.29 -8.93
CA ASN A 97 0.73 -10.07 -9.26
C ASN A 97 1.37 -9.26 -10.39
N GLU A 98 2.70 -9.22 -10.50
CA GLU A 98 3.36 -8.61 -11.67
C GLU A 98 2.98 -9.32 -12.97
N ARG A 99 2.69 -10.62 -12.90
CA ARG A 99 2.26 -11.45 -14.04
C ARG A 99 0.76 -11.44 -14.28
N CYS A 100 -0.03 -10.68 -13.50
CA CYS A 100 -1.45 -10.50 -13.77
C CYS A 100 -1.64 -9.70 -15.07
N LYS A 101 -2.26 -10.33 -16.07
CA LYS A 101 -2.52 -9.75 -17.39
C LYS A 101 -3.87 -9.04 -17.40
N LEU A 102 -3.96 -7.93 -16.67
CA LEU A 102 -5.14 -7.07 -16.69
C LEU A 102 -5.31 -6.43 -18.08
N LYS A 103 -6.55 -6.36 -18.55
CA LYS A 103 -6.88 -5.68 -19.82
C LYS A 103 -6.56 -4.18 -19.78
N LEU A 104 -6.65 -3.58 -18.60
CA LEU A 104 -6.14 -2.24 -18.30
C LEU A 104 -5.45 -2.30 -16.94
N ASN A 105 -4.21 -1.80 -16.88
CA ASN A 105 -3.44 -1.73 -15.63
C ASN A 105 -3.18 -0.27 -15.27
N VAL A 106 -3.59 0.13 -14.07
CA VAL A 106 -3.31 1.46 -13.50
C VAL A 106 -1.87 1.57 -12.98
N ASP A 107 -1.24 0.42 -12.70
CA ASP A 107 0.15 0.36 -12.27
C ASP A 107 1.07 0.35 -13.49
N ASP A 108 1.81 1.44 -13.66
CA ASP A 108 2.79 1.64 -14.72
C ASP A 108 4.19 1.08 -14.40
N THR A 109 4.31 0.40 -13.26
CA THR A 109 5.54 -0.26 -12.82
C THR A 109 5.96 -1.31 -13.87
N PRO A 110 7.16 -1.19 -14.49
CA PRO A 110 7.62 -2.21 -15.43
C PRO A 110 7.89 -3.52 -14.69
N LEU A 111 7.83 -4.67 -15.37
CA LEU A 111 8.18 -5.96 -14.76
C LEU A 111 9.56 -5.92 -14.09
N THR A 112 9.67 -6.58 -12.95
CA THR A 112 10.94 -6.68 -12.24
C THR A 112 11.94 -7.45 -13.09
N LYS A 113 13.10 -6.82 -13.35
CA LYS A 113 14.23 -7.47 -14.02
C LYS A 113 15.22 -7.94 -12.97
N TYR A 114 15.77 -9.12 -13.22
CA TYR A 114 16.82 -9.72 -12.39
C TYR A 114 18.11 -9.67 -13.18
N LEU A 115 19.12 -9.02 -12.61
CA LEU A 115 20.38 -8.71 -13.29
C LEU A 115 21.51 -9.59 -12.79
N MET A 116 22.33 -10.06 -13.73
CA MET A 116 23.55 -10.84 -13.52
C MET A 116 24.80 -10.08 -13.95
N CYS A 117 25.95 -10.61 -13.55
CA CYS A 117 27.23 -10.25 -14.13
C CYS A 117 27.23 -10.52 -15.65
N PRO A 118 27.58 -9.54 -16.49
CA PRO A 118 27.66 -9.73 -17.94
C PRO A 118 28.89 -10.55 -18.36
N ASP A 119 29.93 -10.65 -17.53
CA ASP A 119 31.13 -11.44 -17.82
C ASP A 119 30.78 -12.94 -17.83
N LYS A 120 30.68 -13.52 -19.03
CA LYS A 120 30.43 -14.96 -19.22
C LYS A 120 31.49 -15.82 -18.53
N GLY A 121 32.71 -15.32 -18.32
CA GLY A 121 33.75 -15.99 -17.54
C GLY A 121 33.44 -16.04 -16.04
N CYS A 122 32.70 -15.06 -15.52
CA CYS A 122 32.12 -15.10 -14.18
C CYS A 122 30.95 -16.10 -14.09
N CYS A 123 30.13 -16.19 -15.14
CA CYS A 123 29.00 -17.14 -15.19
C CYS A 123 29.41 -18.60 -15.51
N ARG A 124 30.60 -18.84 -16.10
CA ARG A 124 31.03 -20.16 -16.61
C ARG A 124 32.16 -20.84 -15.85
N ARG A 125 32.82 -20.19 -14.89
CA ARG A 125 33.86 -20.83 -14.06
C ARG A 125 33.21 -21.71 -12.98
N LYS A 126 33.00 -22.99 -13.32
CA LYS A 126 32.69 -24.13 -12.42
C LYS A 126 33.88 -24.42 -11.46
N PRO A 127 33.82 -25.39 -10.50
CA PRO A 127 32.74 -26.02 -9.72
C PRO A 127 32.91 -25.78 -8.18
N ARG A 128 31.84 -25.96 -7.39
CA ARG A 128 31.78 -25.94 -5.90
C ARG A 128 32.08 -24.57 -5.21
N LYS A 129 31.02 -23.95 -4.70
CA LYS A 129 30.97 -22.93 -3.60
C LYS A 129 31.29 -21.46 -3.91
N VAL A 130 31.14 -20.96 -5.13
CA VAL A 130 31.01 -19.51 -5.35
C VAL A 130 29.69 -19.26 -6.06
N THR A 131 28.74 -18.75 -5.30
CA THR A 131 27.38 -18.43 -5.71
C THR A 131 27.41 -17.32 -6.75
N GLN A 132 26.72 -17.47 -7.88
CA GLN A 132 26.65 -16.39 -8.86
C GLN A 132 25.79 -15.25 -8.28
N ASN A 133 26.25 -14.01 -8.42
CA ASN A 133 25.55 -12.84 -7.87
C ASN A 133 24.46 -12.34 -8.79
N PHE A 134 23.29 -12.09 -8.19
CA PHE A 134 22.15 -11.50 -8.86
C PHE A 134 21.58 -10.37 -8.02
N GLY A 135 21.04 -9.37 -8.70
CA GLY A 135 20.46 -8.16 -8.12
C GLY A 135 19.17 -7.78 -8.84
N LEU A 136 18.41 -6.87 -8.26
CA LEU A 136 17.20 -6.31 -8.90
C LEU A 136 17.57 -5.24 -9.94
N TYR A 137 16.63 -4.87 -10.81
CA TYR A 137 16.86 -3.85 -11.86
C TYR A 137 17.44 -2.52 -11.36
N TYR A 138 17.06 -2.11 -10.16
CA TYR A 138 17.55 -0.88 -9.53
C TYR A 138 18.94 -1.03 -8.91
N ASP A 139 19.52 -2.22 -8.98
CA ASP A 139 20.73 -2.58 -8.29
C ASP A 139 21.96 -2.13 -9.08
N THR A 140 22.60 -1.06 -8.62
CA THR A 140 23.96 -0.69 -9.06
C THR A 140 25.04 -1.60 -8.45
N SER A 141 24.67 -2.73 -7.85
CA SER A 141 25.61 -3.66 -7.24
C SER A 141 26.67 -4.10 -8.21
N LYS A 142 27.90 -4.08 -7.69
CA LYS A 142 29.04 -4.71 -8.34
C LYS A 142 28.95 -6.21 -8.09
N CYS A 143 29.26 -7.01 -9.11
CA CYS A 143 29.43 -8.43 -8.91
C CYS A 143 30.65 -8.68 -8.01
N ASP A 144 30.63 -9.70 -7.14
CA ASP A 144 31.77 -10.06 -6.29
C ASP A 144 33.03 -10.44 -7.09
N CYS A 145 32.92 -10.68 -8.39
CA CYS A 145 34.09 -10.83 -9.25
C CYS A 145 34.91 -9.53 -9.40
N GLY A 146 34.38 -8.39 -8.95
CA GLY A 146 35.02 -7.08 -8.95
C GLY A 146 35.09 -6.40 -10.32
N LYS A 147 34.68 -7.09 -11.39
CA LYS A 147 34.91 -6.65 -12.77
C LYS A 147 33.84 -5.75 -13.35
N SER A 148 32.58 -5.88 -12.93
CA SER A 148 31.46 -5.19 -13.56
C SER A 148 30.24 -5.07 -12.64
N THR A 149 29.42 -4.05 -12.89
CA THR A 149 28.06 -3.93 -12.36
C THR A 149 27.16 -5.00 -12.98
N LEU A 150 26.15 -5.46 -12.22
CA LEU A 150 25.13 -6.36 -12.73
C LEU A 150 24.32 -5.65 -13.82
N SER A 151 24.22 -6.25 -15.01
CA SER A 151 23.54 -5.60 -16.15
C SER A 151 22.93 -6.58 -17.14
N CYS A 152 23.20 -7.89 -17.00
CA CYS A 152 22.66 -8.92 -17.87
C CYS A 152 21.30 -9.38 -17.32
N ASP A 153 20.21 -8.98 -17.98
CA ASP A 153 18.86 -9.43 -17.61
C ASP A 153 18.69 -10.92 -17.95
N VAL A 154 18.36 -11.71 -16.94
CA VAL A 154 18.11 -13.15 -17.09
C VAL A 154 16.65 -13.50 -17.31
N GLY A 155 15.75 -12.52 -17.19
CA GLY A 155 14.32 -12.71 -17.27
C GLY A 155 13.76 -13.54 -16.12
N ILE A 156 12.48 -13.33 -15.80
CA ILE A 156 11.76 -14.04 -14.74
C ILE A 156 11.64 -15.55 -15.04
N VAL A 157 11.74 -15.95 -16.32
CA VAL A 157 11.50 -17.32 -16.81
C VAL A 157 12.43 -18.37 -16.19
N LYS A 158 13.63 -17.99 -15.72
CA LYS A 158 14.52 -18.92 -14.99
C LYS A 158 14.18 -19.08 -13.50
N PHE A 159 13.40 -18.15 -12.93
CA PHE A 159 13.13 -18.06 -11.49
C PHE A 159 11.84 -18.76 -11.06
N ALA A 160 10.90 -18.95 -11.97
CA ALA A 160 9.57 -19.46 -11.68
C ALA A 160 9.34 -20.87 -12.24
N ALA A 161 10.35 -21.74 -12.20
CA ALA A 161 10.27 -23.08 -12.78
C ALA A 161 9.32 -24.01 -11.98
N SER A 162 8.01 -23.81 -12.16
CA SER A 162 6.96 -24.81 -11.99
C SER A 162 5.98 -24.68 -13.15
N VAL A 163 5.62 -25.84 -13.70
CA VAL A 163 5.01 -26.05 -15.01
C VAL A 163 3.58 -25.47 -15.05
N ASP A 164 3.25 -24.80 -16.18
CA ASP A 164 1.97 -24.18 -16.62
C ASP A 164 1.90 -22.63 -16.72
N GLU A 165 3.01 -21.91 -16.52
CA GLU A 165 3.05 -20.43 -16.44
C GLU A 165 3.15 -19.62 -17.76
N TYR A 166 2.93 -20.20 -18.94
CA TYR A 166 3.02 -19.42 -20.20
C TYR A 166 1.86 -18.43 -20.39
N ASN A 167 0.74 -18.66 -19.69
CA ASN A 167 -0.44 -17.80 -19.69
C ASN A 167 -0.45 -17.04 -18.36
N GLY A 168 -0.27 -15.72 -18.39
CA GLY A 168 -0.24 -14.88 -17.18
C GLY A 168 -1.54 -14.98 -16.37
N TYR A 169 -1.51 -14.49 -15.14
CA TYR A 169 -2.61 -14.65 -14.20
C TYR A 169 -3.76 -13.66 -14.49
N VAL A 170 -4.97 -14.05 -14.12
CA VAL A 170 -6.20 -13.24 -14.09
C VAL A 170 -7.00 -13.73 -12.89
N TYR A 171 -7.74 -12.85 -12.22
CA TYR A 171 -8.42 -13.23 -10.96
C TYR A 171 -9.70 -14.01 -11.26
N THR A 172 -10.51 -13.55 -12.20
CA THR A 172 -11.84 -14.08 -12.48
C THR A 172 -11.90 -14.92 -13.75
N LYS A 173 -12.78 -15.92 -13.78
CA LYS A 173 -13.04 -16.72 -14.98
C LYS A 173 -13.56 -15.83 -16.10
N SER A 174 -13.00 -15.96 -17.30
CA SER A 174 -13.33 -15.11 -18.45
C SER A 174 -14.82 -15.12 -18.83
N THR A 175 -15.52 -16.23 -18.55
CA THR A 175 -16.96 -16.40 -18.80
C THR A 175 -17.85 -15.84 -17.68
N ALA A 176 -17.27 -15.40 -16.56
CA ALA A 176 -18.03 -14.85 -15.44
C ALA A 176 -18.48 -13.41 -15.70
N ALA A 177 -19.63 -13.06 -15.14
CA ALA A 177 -20.14 -11.70 -15.07
C ALA A 177 -20.46 -11.36 -13.61
N PHE A 178 -20.35 -10.08 -13.27
CA PHE A 178 -20.43 -9.60 -11.90
C PHE A 178 -21.36 -8.41 -11.78
N ILE A 179 -21.92 -8.23 -10.59
CA ILE A 179 -22.60 -7.01 -10.16
C ILE A 179 -21.69 -6.28 -9.17
N ILE A 180 -21.45 -4.99 -9.40
CA ILE A 180 -20.71 -4.12 -8.51
C ILE A 180 -21.65 -3.08 -7.92
N SER A 181 -21.80 -3.05 -6.60
CA SER A 181 -22.57 -2.01 -5.91
C SER A 181 -21.83 -0.66 -5.92
N ASP A 182 -22.55 0.43 -5.64
CA ASP A 182 -21.97 1.78 -5.58
C ASP A 182 -20.79 1.88 -4.61
N ASP A 183 -20.82 1.13 -3.50
CA ASP A 183 -19.75 1.05 -2.51
C ASP A 183 -18.73 -0.08 -2.80
N LEU A 184 -18.59 -0.45 -4.08
CA LEU A 184 -17.62 -1.39 -4.66
C LEU A 184 -17.65 -2.83 -4.14
N GLN A 185 -18.79 -3.26 -3.61
CA GLN A 185 -18.97 -4.68 -3.30
C GLN A 185 -19.28 -5.45 -4.59
N ILE A 186 -18.55 -6.52 -4.84
CA ILE A 186 -18.68 -7.40 -6.01
C ILE A 186 -19.49 -8.64 -5.62
N PHE A 187 -20.43 -8.98 -6.49
CA PHE A 187 -21.28 -10.16 -6.42
C PHE A 187 -21.30 -10.88 -7.77
N PRO A 188 -21.62 -12.18 -7.79
CA PRO A 188 -22.05 -12.84 -9.02
C PRO A 188 -23.19 -12.08 -9.71
N SER A 189 -23.19 -12.05 -11.04
CA SER A 189 -24.29 -11.49 -11.83
C SER A 189 -25.51 -12.43 -11.85
N GLU A 190 -26.11 -12.65 -10.68
CA GLU A 190 -27.33 -13.44 -10.50
C GLU A 190 -28.46 -12.53 -9.98
N THR A 191 -29.68 -12.78 -10.45
CA THR A 191 -30.87 -11.97 -10.11
C THR A 191 -31.10 -11.84 -8.61
N GLU A 192 -30.75 -12.87 -7.83
CA GLU A 192 -30.86 -12.85 -6.37
C GLU A 192 -30.03 -11.70 -5.75
N TYR A 193 -28.80 -11.50 -6.19
CA TYR A 193 -27.94 -10.44 -5.68
C TYR A 193 -28.43 -9.06 -6.08
N ALA A 194 -28.92 -8.89 -7.31
CA ALA A 194 -29.54 -7.65 -7.75
C ALA A 194 -30.75 -7.29 -6.88
N ILE A 195 -31.66 -8.24 -6.63
CA ILE A 195 -32.82 -8.05 -5.74
C ILE A 195 -32.36 -7.71 -4.32
N ARG A 196 -31.32 -8.38 -3.81
CA ARG A 196 -30.77 -8.10 -2.47
C ARG A 196 -30.26 -6.67 -2.36
N ILE A 197 -29.52 -6.18 -3.35
CA ILE A 197 -29.04 -4.80 -3.40
C ILE A 197 -30.22 -3.83 -3.38
N LEU A 198 -31.23 -4.04 -4.24
CA LEU A 198 -32.41 -3.18 -4.32
C LEU A 198 -33.16 -3.13 -2.98
N LYS A 199 -33.39 -4.28 -2.34
CA LYS A 199 -34.03 -4.37 -1.02
C LYS A 199 -33.24 -3.66 0.07
N ASN A 200 -31.92 -3.84 0.10
CA ASN A 200 -31.03 -3.17 1.07
C ASN A 200 -31.02 -1.65 0.89
N LEU A 201 -31.28 -1.16 -0.32
CA LEU A 201 -31.44 0.25 -0.64
C LEU A 201 -32.87 0.78 -0.40
N GLY A 202 -33.79 -0.06 0.07
CA GLY A 202 -35.18 0.30 0.35
C GLY A 202 -36.05 0.44 -0.90
N ILE A 203 -35.63 -0.11 -2.05
CA ILE A 203 -36.39 -0.05 -3.30
C ILE A 203 -37.42 -1.18 -3.29
N THR A 204 -38.70 -0.80 -3.24
CA THR A 204 -39.85 -1.73 -3.26
C THR A 204 -40.54 -1.81 -4.62
N ASP A 205 -40.36 -0.79 -5.46
CA ASP A 205 -40.95 -0.69 -6.78
C ASP A 205 -39.83 -0.60 -7.84
N ILE A 206 -39.79 -1.56 -8.76
CA ILE A 206 -38.75 -1.63 -9.82
C ILE A 206 -38.97 -0.52 -10.85
N ASP A 207 -40.20 -0.03 -11.00
CA ASP A 207 -40.51 1.06 -11.92
C ASP A 207 -39.82 2.37 -11.52
N VAL A 208 -39.15 2.47 -10.36
CA VAL A 208 -38.32 3.63 -10.01
C VAL A 208 -36.86 3.52 -10.46
N THR A 209 -36.50 2.44 -11.15
CA THR A 209 -35.14 2.20 -11.67
C THR A 209 -35.00 2.55 -13.15
N GLU A 210 -33.78 2.86 -13.58
CA GLU A 210 -33.44 3.15 -14.97
C GLU A 210 -32.11 2.46 -15.34
N LEU A 211 -32.08 1.82 -16.52
CA LEU A 211 -30.88 1.21 -17.08
C LEU A 211 -30.16 2.19 -18.02
N MET A 212 -28.84 2.30 -17.88
CA MET A 212 -28.01 3.12 -18.77
C MET A 212 -26.70 2.40 -19.10
N ASP A 213 -26.21 2.59 -20.33
CA ASP A 213 -24.88 2.12 -20.73
C ASP A 213 -23.84 3.21 -20.46
N VAL A 214 -22.73 2.83 -19.83
CA VAL A 214 -21.62 3.75 -19.49
C VAL A 214 -20.30 3.17 -19.98
N THR A 215 -19.44 4.03 -20.52
CA THR A 215 -18.10 3.64 -20.95
C THR A 215 -17.04 4.09 -19.96
N PHE A 216 -16.19 3.17 -19.52
CA PHE A 216 -15.02 3.43 -18.69
C PHE A 216 -13.74 3.23 -19.49
N GLY A 217 -12.81 4.17 -19.40
CA GLY A 217 -11.42 4.03 -19.83
C GLY A 217 -10.47 4.32 -18.66
N LEU A 218 -9.19 4.54 -18.97
CA LEU A 218 -8.15 4.75 -17.96
C LEU A 218 -8.49 5.84 -16.96
N ASN A 219 -8.96 7.01 -17.41
CA ASN A 219 -9.29 8.13 -16.52
C ASN A 219 -10.41 7.76 -15.56
N GLN A 220 -11.49 7.11 -16.03
CA GLN A 220 -12.59 6.69 -15.15
C GLN A 220 -12.14 5.60 -14.16
N VAL A 221 -11.23 4.70 -14.55
CA VAL A 221 -10.66 3.71 -13.64
C VAL A 221 -9.75 4.37 -12.60
N MET A 222 -8.98 5.39 -12.97
CA MET A 222 -8.17 6.20 -12.04
C MET A 222 -9.05 6.99 -11.07
N ASP A 223 -10.14 7.58 -11.55
CA ASP A 223 -11.14 8.25 -10.73
C ASP A 223 -11.83 7.24 -9.80
N LEU A 224 -12.04 6.00 -10.23
CA LEU A 224 -12.63 4.93 -9.43
C LEU A 224 -11.70 4.45 -8.33
N LEU A 225 -10.39 4.32 -8.60
CA LEU A 225 -9.39 4.07 -7.58
C LEU A 225 -9.35 5.21 -6.56
N LYS A 226 -9.34 6.48 -7.03
CA LYS A 226 -9.43 7.66 -6.16
C LYS A 226 -10.71 7.64 -5.31
N GLY A 227 -11.86 7.40 -5.93
CA GLY A 227 -13.16 7.29 -5.26
C GLY A 227 -13.23 6.14 -4.26
N SER A 228 -12.57 5.01 -4.54
CA SER A 228 -12.52 3.86 -3.62
C SER A 228 -11.89 4.21 -2.27
N LEU A 229 -10.95 5.16 -2.25
CA LEU A 229 -10.25 5.62 -1.06
C LEU A 229 -10.94 6.81 -0.40
N LEU A 230 -11.65 7.65 -1.17
CA LEU A 230 -12.08 8.97 -0.70
C LEU A 230 -13.61 9.19 -0.65
N SER A 231 -14.40 8.37 -1.36
CA SER A 231 -15.86 8.51 -1.45
C SER A 231 -16.59 7.39 -0.73
N LYS A 232 -17.85 7.62 -0.33
CA LYS A 232 -18.77 6.57 0.13
C LYS A 232 -19.62 5.97 -1.01
N THR A 233 -19.63 6.62 -2.18
CA THR A 233 -20.47 6.32 -3.35
C THR A 233 -19.71 6.55 -4.67
N PRO A 234 -18.57 5.87 -4.88
CA PRO A 234 -17.67 6.17 -5.99
C PRO A 234 -18.29 5.98 -7.38
N LEU A 235 -19.19 5.00 -7.60
CA LEU A 235 -19.82 4.84 -8.92
C LEU A 235 -20.78 6.01 -9.22
N THR A 236 -21.60 6.40 -8.24
CA THR A 236 -22.46 7.58 -8.35
C THR A 236 -21.66 8.83 -8.67
N ASP A 237 -20.54 9.05 -7.98
CA ASP A 237 -19.73 10.25 -8.16
C ASP A 237 -19.12 10.35 -9.56
N ILE A 238 -18.67 9.23 -10.11
CA ILE A 238 -17.99 9.19 -11.42
C ILE A 238 -19.00 9.22 -12.57
N ILE A 239 -20.12 8.51 -12.42
CA ILE A 239 -21.09 8.32 -13.50
C ILE A 239 -22.05 9.52 -13.58
N LEU A 240 -22.53 10.00 -12.42
CA LEU A 240 -23.61 10.99 -12.34
C LEU A 240 -23.11 12.38 -11.93
N ASN A 241 -22.14 12.46 -11.01
CA ASN A 241 -21.66 13.74 -10.46
C ASN A 241 -20.26 14.14 -10.98
N LYS A 242 -20.06 14.09 -12.30
CA LYS A 242 -18.78 14.39 -12.97
C LYS A 242 -18.17 15.69 -12.44
N GLY A 243 -17.07 15.58 -11.67
CA GLY A 243 -16.32 16.71 -11.10
C GLY A 243 -16.31 16.80 -9.57
N VAL A 244 -17.17 16.07 -8.85
CA VAL A 244 -17.21 16.12 -7.37
C VAL A 244 -15.91 15.61 -6.73
N LEU A 245 -15.28 14.58 -7.31
CA LEU A 245 -13.99 14.03 -6.83
C LEU A 245 -12.83 15.05 -6.87
N ASN A 246 -12.96 16.17 -7.58
CA ASN A 246 -11.95 17.24 -7.61
C ASN A 246 -12.12 18.25 -6.46
N SER A 247 -13.24 18.20 -5.74
CA SER A 247 -13.60 19.16 -4.68
C SER A 247 -13.61 18.59 -3.26
N ILE A 248 -13.46 17.28 -3.11
CA ILE A 248 -13.51 16.63 -1.78
C ILE A 248 -12.16 16.82 -1.09
N ALA A 249 -12.08 17.86 -0.26
CA ALA A 249 -11.19 17.85 0.90
C ALA A 249 -11.70 16.76 1.85
N VAL A 250 -10.89 15.71 2.03
CA VAL A 250 -11.22 14.50 2.77
C VAL A 250 -11.66 14.83 4.20
N LYS A 251 -12.95 14.69 4.49
CA LYS A 251 -13.42 14.40 5.85
C LYS A 251 -13.63 12.89 5.93
N CYS A 252 -12.54 12.15 6.13
CA CYS A 252 -12.68 10.83 6.73
C CYS A 252 -13.37 11.06 8.07
N GLU A 253 -14.57 10.51 8.26
CA GLU A 253 -15.09 10.34 9.62
C GLU A 253 -14.02 9.54 10.36
N THR A 254 -13.42 10.16 11.38
CA THR A 254 -12.38 9.54 12.20
C THR A 254 -13.00 8.32 12.88
N CYS A 255 -12.87 7.15 12.26
CA CYS A 255 -13.28 5.89 12.86
C CYS A 255 -12.22 5.51 13.91
N ILE A 256 -12.35 6.11 15.10
CA ILE A 256 -11.64 5.75 16.32
C ILE A 256 -12.19 4.41 16.80
N LEU A 257 -11.97 3.35 16.02
CA LEU A 257 -12.18 1.99 16.48
C LEU A 257 -10.84 1.47 17.03
N PRO A 258 -10.82 0.94 18.26
CA PRO A 258 -9.62 0.36 18.85
C PRO A 258 -9.11 -0.79 17.99
N VAL A 259 -7.80 -0.84 17.73
CA VAL A 259 -7.10 -1.95 17.04
C VAL A 259 -7.05 -3.22 17.91
N ASP A 260 -7.73 -3.22 19.07
CA ASP A 260 -7.65 -4.22 20.12
C ASP A 260 -8.00 -5.65 19.65
N GLN A 261 -8.87 -5.81 18.63
CA GLN A 261 -9.28 -7.14 18.13
C GLN A 261 -8.30 -7.79 17.15
N ALA A 262 -7.38 -7.04 16.53
CA ALA A 262 -6.45 -7.57 15.52
C ALA A 262 -5.23 -8.26 16.14
N VAL A 263 -4.88 -7.88 17.37
CA VAL A 263 -3.66 -8.34 18.07
C VAL A 263 -3.87 -9.75 18.66
N GLU A 264 -5.08 -10.10 19.09
CA GLU A 264 -5.37 -11.41 19.72
C GLU A 264 -5.30 -12.60 18.75
N LYS A 265 -5.53 -12.40 17.44
CA LYS A 265 -5.49 -13.48 16.43
C LYS A 265 -4.12 -13.73 15.79
N LYS A 266 -3.10 -12.89 16.07
CA LYS A 266 -1.78 -12.94 15.41
C LYS A 266 -0.62 -13.11 16.38
N SER A 267 -0.89 -13.58 17.59
CA SER A 267 0.09 -13.78 18.67
C SER A 267 1.02 -14.98 18.43
N SER A 268 1.66 -15.02 17.27
CA SER A 268 2.91 -15.76 17.08
C SER A 268 3.99 -14.78 16.60
N SER A 269 4.82 -14.37 17.55
CA SER A 269 6.18 -13.86 17.37
C SER A 269 6.34 -12.45 16.77
N ASN A 270 6.34 -11.43 17.63
CA ASN A 270 7.48 -10.50 17.79
C ASN A 270 7.21 -9.52 18.95
N ASP A 271 7.84 -9.72 20.11
CA ASP A 271 7.88 -8.76 21.24
C ASP A 271 8.75 -7.52 20.94
N LYS A 272 9.10 -7.31 19.67
CA LYS A 272 10.00 -6.25 19.25
C LYS A 272 9.28 -4.91 19.36
N LYS A 273 9.86 -4.02 20.15
CA LYS A 273 9.41 -2.65 20.31
C LYS A 273 10.56 -1.72 19.93
N MET A 274 10.22 -0.55 19.42
CA MET A 274 11.17 0.55 19.23
C MET A 274 10.77 1.70 20.15
N THR A 275 11.74 2.28 20.84
CA THR A 275 11.51 3.43 21.71
C THR A 275 11.82 4.71 20.94
N VAL A 276 10.90 5.67 21.00
CA VAL A 276 11.05 6.96 20.33
C VAL A 276 10.81 8.10 21.33
N LYS A 277 11.44 9.25 21.07
CA LYS A 277 11.28 10.44 21.90
C LYS A 277 10.24 11.36 21.28
N ALA A 278 9.08 11.41 21.88
CA ALA A 278 7.96 12.24 21.47
C ALA A 278 8.02 13.63 22.13
N ILE A 279 7.85 14.67 21.32
CA ILE A 279 7.64 16.05 21.78
C ILE A 279 6.18 16.39 21.55
N MET A 280 5.47 16.76 22.62
CA MET A 280 4.02 17.02 22.60
C MET A 280 3.67 18.36 23.24
N GLN A 281 2.51 18.89 22.85
CA GLN A 281 1.84 19.97 23.53
C GLN A 281 0.95 19.40 24.65
N GLU A 282 1.25 19.73 25.91
CA GLU A 282 0.60 19.13 27.07
C GLU A 282 -0.87 19.54 27.18
N SER A 283 -1.18 20.82 26.99
CA SER A 283 -2.55 21.37 27.13
C SER A 283 -3.57 20.75 26.17
N THR A 284 -3.14 20.34 24.98
CA THR A 284 -4.00 19.78 23.94
C THR A 284 -3.81 18.28 23.74
N ASN A 285 -2.85 17.67 24.46
CA ASN A 285 -2.44 16.28 24.29
C ASN A 285 -2.08 15.93 22.84
N ARG A 286 -1.44 16.86 22.12
CA ARG A 286 -1.14 16.72 20.69
C ARG A 286 0.35 16.49 20.49
N LEU A 287 0.72 15.49 19.69
CA LEU A 287 2.10 15.30 19.27
C LEU A 287 2.51 16.39 18.29
N LEU A 288 3.68 16.98 18.50
CA LEU A 288 4.26 17.95 17.57
C LEU A 288 5.17 17.21 16.59
N PHE A 289 6.10 16.44 17.12
CA PHE A 289 6.98 15.55 16.36
C PHE A 289 7.61 14.50 17.27
N VAL A 290 8.24 13.52 16.65
CA VAL A 290 9.03 12.48 17.27
C VAL A 290 10.48 12.61 16.79
N GLU A 291 11.41 12.53 17.72
CA GLU A 291 12.84 12.33 17.46
C GLU A 291 13.12 10.83 17.54
N ALA A 292 13.62 10.25 16.45
CA ALA A 292 13.90 8.82 16.36
C ALA A 292 15.13 8.53 15.50
N ASP A 293 15.70 7.33 15.66
CA ASP A 293 16.77 6.85 14.81
C ASP A 293 16.24 6.40 13.43
N GLY A 294 17.14 5.86 12.60
CA GLY A 294 16.79 5.34 11.29
C GLY A 294 15.78 4.17 11.31
N ASN A 295 15.68 3.42 12.41
CA ASN A 295 14.81 2.23 12.47
C ASN A 295 13.33 2.61 12.47
N PHE A 296 12.97 3.72 13.14
CA PHE A 296 11.60 4.24 13.09
C PHE A 296 11.22 4.75 11.70
N VAL A 297 12.15 5.44 11.01
CA VAL A 297 11.92 5.90 9.64
C VAL A 297 11.81 4.74 8.66
N ASP A 298 12.67 3.73 8.79
CA ASP A 298 12.57 2.49 8.02
C ASP A 298 11.23 1.79 8.25
N PHE A 299 10.77 1.71 9.50
CA PHE A 299 9.45 1.21 9.84
C PHE A 299 8.34 1.96 9.09
N LEU A 300 8.34 3.30 9.12
CA LEU A 300 7.35 4.09 8.39
C LEU A 300 7.44 3.85 6.88
N PHE A 301 8.65 3.78 6.32
CA PHE A 301 8.86 3.51 4.90
C PHE A 301 8.43 2.11 4.47
N THR A 302 8.32 1.14 5.39
CA THR A 302 7.71 -0.15 5.06
C THR A 302 6.26 -0.01 4.61
N PHE A 303 5.52 1.05 5.00
CA PHE A 303 4.12 1.22 4.61
C PHE A 303 3.95 1.27 3.09
N PHE A 304 4.90 1.85 2.36
CA PHE A 304 4.84 1.95 0.91
C PHE A 304 4.80 0.61 0.19
N THR A 305 5.34 -0.43 0.83
CA THR A 305 5.48 -1.77 0.26
C THR A 305 4.23 -2.62 0.52
N ILE A 306 3.41 -2.23 1.50
CA ILE A 306 2.21 -2.97 1.90
C ILE A 306 1.13 -2.77 0.83
N ALA A 307 0.61 -3.88 0.30
CA ALA A 307 -0.54 -3.84 -0.60
C ALA A 307 -1.81 -3.43 0.14
N LEU A 308 -2.73 -2.73 -0.53
CA LEU A 308 -3.95 -2.21 0.09
C LEU A 308 -4.80 -3.32 0.76
N GLY A 309 -4.91 -4.49 0.15
CA GLY A 309 -5.57 -5.66 0.75
C GLY A 309 -4.82 -6.23 1.96
N THR A 310 -3.49 -6.15 1.97
CA THR A 310 -2.67 -6.51 3.14
C THR A 310 -2.95 -5.61 4.33
N VAL A 311 -3.20 -4.30 4.12
CA VAL A 311 -3.56 -3.39 5.20
C VAL A 311 -4.84 -3.85 5.89
N GLU A 312 -5.86 -4.23 5.12
CA GLU A 312 -7.15 -4.72 5.64
C GLU A 312 -6.94 -5.97 6.49
N CYS A 313 -6.18 -6.93 5.95
CA CYS A 313 -5.78 -8.13 6.65
C CYS A 313 -4.99 -7.83 7.93
N LEU A 314 -4.08 -6.86 7.90
CA LEU A 314 -3.25 -6.45 9.04
C LEU A 314 -4.10 -5.90 10.19
N LEU A 315 -5.05 -5.02 9.88
CA LEU A 315 -5.86 -4.29 10.85
C LEU A 315 -7.04 -5.11 11.41
N GLY A 316 -7.38 -6.27 10.81
CA GLY A 316 -8.34 -7.25 11.34
C GLY A 316 -9.77 -6.74 11.54
N SER A 317 -10.03 -5.49 11.15
CA SER A 317 -11.26 -4.72 11.28
C SER A 317 -11.19 -3.56 10.27
N SER A 318 -12.36 -3.05 9.87
CA SER A 318 -12.52 -1.98 8.86
C SER A 318 -11.45 -0.90 8.98
N ILE A 319 -10.69 -0.66 7.89
CA ILE A 319 -9.64 0.39 7.84
C ILE A 319 -10.26 1.77 8.11
N GLY A 320 -11.58 1.90 7.90
CA GLY A 320 -12.30 3.17 7.78
C GLY A 320 -12.46 3.59 6.32
N LEU A 321 -11.87 2.84 5.40
CA LEU A 321 -12.02 2.97 3.96
C LEU A 321 -13.11 1.99 3.48
N LYS A 322 -14.38 2.38 3.68
CA LYS A 322 -15.55 1.50 3.50
C LYS A 322 -15.53 0.69 2.19
N ASN A 323 -15.18 1.30 1.06
CA ASN A 323 -15.22 0.60 -0.22
C ASN A 323 -14.11 -0.45 -0.34
N ILE A 324 -12.95 -0.22 0.27
CA ILE A 324 -11.86 -1.21 0.33
C ILE A 324 -12.26 -2.38 1.22
N ASP A 325 -12.90 -2.10 2.36
CA ASP A 325 -13.44 -3.14 3.25
C ASP A 325 -14.52 -3.98 2.53
N ASN A 326 -15.36 -3.33 1.70
CA ASN A 326 -16.35 -4.00 0.88
C ASN A 326 -15.71 -4.85 -0.23
N LEU A 327 -14.66 -4.36 -0.88
CA LEU A 327 -13.93 -5.10 -1.89
C LEU A 327 -13.26 -6.34 -1.28
N HIS A 328 -12.65 -6.23 -0.10
CA HIS A 328 -12.15 -7.38 0.66
C HIS A 328 -13.27 -8.40 0.93
N ARG A 329 -14.41 -7.95 1.48
CA ARG A 329 -15.57 -8.82 1.76
C ARG A 329 -16.14 -9.46 0.50
N SER A 330 -15.92 -8.85 -0.65
CA SER A 330 -16.41 -9.36 -1.93
C SER A 330 -15.79 -10.70 -2.30
N LEU A 331 -14.56 -10.96 -1.89
CA LEU A 331 -13.90 -12.25 -2.12
C LEU A 331 -14.69 -13.40 -1.48
N GLY A 332 -15.35 -13.17 -0.35
CA GLY A 332 -16.27 -14.12 0.28
C GLY A 332 -17.56 -14.37 -0.51
N ASN A 333 -18.00 -13.43 -1.35
CA ASN A 333 -19.23 -13.56 -2.16
C ASN A 333 -18.99 -14.29 -3.49
N ILE A 334 -17.74 -14.35 -3.96
CA ILE A 334 -17.38 -14.93 -5.27
C ILE A 334 -16.43 -16.13 -5.13
N THR A 335 -16.38 -16.79 -3.96
CA THR A 335 -15.47 -17.92 -3.69
C THR A 335 -15.70 -19.17 -4.54
N ASP A 336 -16.85 -19.29 -5.19
CA ASP A 336 -17.14 -20.43 -6.06
C ASP A 336 -16.13 -20.51 -7.22
N GLU A 337 -15.61 -21.71 -7.46
CA GLU A 337 -14.66 -21.98 -8.54
C GLU A 337 -15.19 -21.57 -9.91
N LYS A 338 -16.51 -21.42 -10.12
CA LYS A 338 -17.06 -20.88 -11.37
C LYS A 338 -16.76 -19.39 -11.62
N TYR A 339 -16.35 -18.64 -10.59
CA TYR A 339 -16.05 -17.22 -10.69
C TYR A 339 -14.57 -16.88 -10.64
N LEU A 340 -13.77 -17.67 -9.92
CA LEU A 340 -12.35 -17.41 -9.68
C LEU A 340 -11.45 -18.42 -10.42
N ASN A 341 -10.29 -17.98 -10.91
CA ASN A 341 -9.36 -18.82 -11.67
C ASN A 341 -8.36 -19.59 -10.83
N THR A 342 -8.01 -19.10 -9.63
CA THR A 342 -6.94 -19.69 -8.83
C THR A 342 -7.36 -19.82 -7.37
N ASN A 343 -6.90 -20.90 -6.72
CA ASN A 343 -7.06 -21.07 -5.28
C ASN A 343 -6.15 -20.12 -4.48
N ASP A 344 -5.24 -19.40 -5.15
CA ASP A 344 -4.25 -18.50 -4.56
C ASP A 344 -4.69 -17.02 -4.56
N ILE A 345 -5.90 -16.69 -5.02
CA ILE A 345 -6.36 -15.29 -5.15
C ILE A 345 -6.32 -14.57 -3.81
N GLU A 346 -6.67 -15.25 -2.72
CA GLU A 346 -6.58 -14.68 -1.38
C GLU A 346 -5.14 -14.26 -1.05
N PHE A 347 -4.16 -15.10 -1.37
CA PHE A 347 -2.74 -14.77 -1.20
C PHE A 347 -2.29 -13.68 -2.18
N MET A 348 -2.85 -13.60 -3.38
CA MET A 348 -2.49 -12.58 -4.35
C MET A 348 -3.04 -11.19 -3.96
N LEU A 349 -4.28 -11.12 -3.46
CA LEU A 349 -4.95 -9.85 -3.18
C LEU A 349 -4.82 -9.40 -1.72
N LEU A 350 -4.83 -10.32 -0.76
CA LEU A 350 -4.97 -9.99 0.66
C LEU A 350 -3.70 -10.17 1.46
N LYS A 351 -2.87 -11.16 1.10
CA LYS A 351 -1.59 -11.41 1.76
C LYS A 351 -0.47 -11.64 0.75
N PRO A 352 -0.30 -10.77 -0.26
CA PRO A 352 0.81 -10.91 -1.19
C PRO A 352 2.12 -10.87 -0.42
N LEU A 353 2.97 -11.84 -0.71
CA LEU A 353 4.34 -11.81 -0.26
C LEU A 353 5.03 -10.59 -0.87
N LEU A 354 5.85 -9.92 -0.07
CA LEU A 354 6.67 -8.84 -0.56
C LEU A 354 7.79 -9.41 -1.44
N PRO A 355 8.19 -8.71 -2.52
CA PRO A 355 9.34 -9.12 -3.30
C PRO A 355 10.61 -9.19 -2.44
N ILE A 356 11.55 -10.01 -2.88
CA ILE A 356 12.78 -10.28 -2.14
C ILE A 356 13.55 -8.97 -1.87
N GLY A 357 13.94 -8.75 -0.62
CA GLY A 357 14.66 -7.56 -0.16
C GLY A 357 13.80 -6.37 0.28
N TYR A 358 12.47 -6.49 0.41
CA TYR A 358 11.56 -5.42 0.84
C TYR A 358 11.26 -5.37 2.35
N VAL A 359 11.54 -6.42 3.11
CA VAL A 359 11.36 -6.51 4.55
C VAL A 359 12.66 -6.08 5.25
N SER A 360 12.55 -5.24 6.27
CA SER A 360 13.71 -4.85 7.11
C SER A 360 14.00 -5.92 8.16
N GLU A 361 15.19 -5.88 8.76
CA GLU A 361 15.53 -6.76 9.90
C GLU A 361 14.66 -6.46 11.14
N ASP A 362 14.27 -5.19 11.32
CA ASP A 362 13.44 -4.72 12.42
C ASP A 362 11.93 -4.87 12.13
N LYS A 363 11.47 -6.12 12.05
CA LYS A 363 10.07 -6.45 11.76
C LYS A 363 9.14 -6.20 12.94
N ILE A 364 8.52 -5.02 13.01
CA ILE A 364 7.35 -4.80 13.87
C ILE A 364 6.09 -5.36 13.21
N LEU A 365 5.89 -5.10 11.91
CA LEU A 365 4.75 -5.63 11.17
C LEU A 365 5.01 -7.06 10.71
N PRO A 366 4.01 -7.97 10.77
CA PRO A 366 4.15 -9.37 10.39
C PRO A 366 4.07 -9.53 8.86
N LEU A 367 5.05 -8.96 8.17
CA LEU A 367 5.17 -9.02 6.71
C LEU A 367 6.12 -10.15 6.30
N SER A 368 5.69 -10.91 5.30
CA SER A 368 6.44 -12.02 4.73
C SER A 368 6.98 -11.66 3.36
N GLU A 369 8.14 -12.19 3.06
CA GLU A 369 8.85 -11.98 1.81
C GLU A 369 8.78 -13.26 0.96
N GLU A 370 8.85 -13.10 -0.36
CA GLU A 370 8.99 -14.22 -1.27
C GLU A 370 10.29 -14.99 -0.99
N THR A 371 10.26 -16.29 -1.23
CA THR A 371 11.45 -17.15 -1.15
C THR A 371 11.86 -17.59 -2.54
N TRP A 372 13.16 -17.73 -2.75
CA TRP A 372 13.68 -18.27 -4.00
C TRP A 372 13.24 -19.72 -4.19
N SER A 373 12.99 -20.11 -5.44
CA SER A 373 12.83 -21.52 -5.80
C SER A 373 14.11 -22.29 -5.43
N HIS A 374 13.97 -23.56 -5.03
CA HIS A 374 15.11 -24.41 -4.67
C HIS A 374 16.16 -24.55 -5.80
N SER A 375 15.75 -24.35 -7.06
CA SER A 375 16.63 -24.31 -8.24
C SER A 375 17.65 -23.16 -8.22
N LEU A 376 17.51 -22.19 -7.30
CA LEU A 376 18.37 -21.03 -7.18
C LEU A 376 19.19 -20.99 -5.88
N SER A 377 19.20 -22.08 -5.12
CA SER A 377 20.03 -22.21 -3.91
C SER A 377 21.53 -22.04 -4.16
N ASP A 378 21.97 -22.16 -5.43
CA ASP A 378 23.34 -21.93 -5.88
C ASP A 378 23.68 -20.44 -6.16
N TYR A 379 22.76 -19.50 -5.90
CA TYR A 379 22.92 -18.07 -6.20
C TYR A 379 22.93 -17.21 -4.93
N SER A 380 23.70 -16.11 -4.95
CA SER A 380 23.72 -15.11 -3.87
C SER A 380 22.98 -13.89 -4.35
N PHE A 381 21.88 -13.58 -3.67
CA PHE A 381 21.15 -12.34 -3.91
C PHE A 381 21.86 -11.19 -3.21
N LYS A 382 22.25 -10.16 -3.98
CA LYS A 382 22.71 -8.90 -3.43
C LYS A 382 21.47 -8.06 -3.14
N SER A 383 21.07 -8.04 -1.87
CA SER A 383 20.00 -7.16 -1.45
C SER A 383 20.43 -5.70 -1.65
N PRO A 384 19.59 -4.87 -2.28
CA PRO A 384 19.90 -3.45 -2.42
C PRO A 384 20.01 -2.72 -1.08
N LYS A 385 19.48 -3.30 0.02
CA LYS A 385 19.44 -2.72 1.37
C LYS A 385 20.75 -2.69 2.15
N GLY A 386 21.87 -3.19 1.62
CA GLY A 386 23.10 -3.29 2.41
C GLY A 386 22.87 -4.10 3.69
N PRO A 387 23.15 -3.57 4.91
CA PRO A 387 23.00 -4.27 6.19
C PRO A 387 21.53 -4.46 6.65
N GLY A 388 20.57 -4.57 5.73
CA GLY A 388 19.18 -4.93 6.03
C GLY A 388 18.18 -3.77 6.21
N ASN A 389 18.64 -2.51 6.15
CA ASN A 389 17.86 -1.30 6.39
C ASN A 389 17.82 -0.37 5.16
N TYR A 390 16.79 0.46 5.00
CA TYR A 390 16.71 1.41 3.88
C TYR A 390 17.57 2.65 4.12
N VAL A 391 17.48 3.22 5.32
CA VAL A 391 18.26 4.39 5.72
C VAL A 391 19.50 4.03 6.53
N LYS A 392 20.52 4.89 6.50
CA LYS A 392 21.74 4.72 7.30
C LYS A 392 21.41 4.92 8.79
N GLY A 393 21.69 3.91 9.62
CA GLY A 393 21.30 3.90 11.04
C GLY A 393 21.98 4.93 11.97
N GLN A 394 23.01 5.65 11.51
CA GLN A 394 23.74 6.61 12.36
C GLN A 394 23.06 8.00 12.48
N LYS A 395 22.01 8.27 11.69
CA LYS A 395 21.35 9.58 11.66
C LYS A 395 20.04 9.55 12.47
N MET A 396 19.81 10.63 13.20
CA MET A 396 18.53 10.90 13.85
C MET A 396 17.62 11.66 12.90
N TYR A 397 16.32 11.44 13.05
CA TYR A 397 15.26 12.01 12.25
C TYR A 397 14.24 12.69 13.16
N MET A 398 13.62 13.73 12.61
CA MET A 398 12.42 14.35 13.12
C MET A 398 11.25 13.89 12.24
N VAL A 399 10.23 13.32 12.86
CA VAL A 399 8.99 12.93 12.19
C VAL A 399 7.84 13.71 12.80
N THR A 400 7.21 14.59 12.03
CA THR A 400 6.08 15.40 12.49
C THR A 400 4.79 14.59 12.63
N ASP A 401 3.79 15.16 13.29
CA ASP A 401 2.48 14.55 13.54
C ASP A 401 1.79 13.99 12.27
N ASP A 402 2.05 14.62 11.13
CA ASP A 402 1.56 14.22 9.80
C ASP A 402 2.53 13.28 9.03
N LEU A 403 3.44 12.61 9.76
CA LEU A 403 4.45 11.67 9.25
C LEU A 403 5.49 12.23 8.28
N THR A 404 5.65 13.56 8.19
CA THR A 404 6.76 14.13 7.41
C THR A 404 8.09 13.81 8.09
N ALA A 405 8.94 13.00 7.44
CA ALA A 405 10.24 12.60 7.96
C ALA A 405 11.38 13.48 7.40
N THR A 406 12.19 14.05 8.27
CA THR A 406 13.35 14.87 7.89
C THR A 406 14.56 14.57 8.80
N PRO A 407 15.81 14.82 8.37
CA PRO A 407 16.95 14.73 9.27
C PRO A 407 16.75 15.66 10.47
N LEU A 408 17.07 15.18 11.67
CA LEU A 408 16.87 15.95 12.89
C LEU A 408 17.75 17.22 12.84
N ASN A 409 17.10 18.37 12.99
CA ASN A 409 17.76 19.66 13.10
C ASN A 409 17.06 20.50 14.18
N THR A 410 17.79 20.86 15.23
CA THR A 410 17.26 21.61 16.38
C THR A 410 16.70 22.98 15.99
N SER A 411 17.23 23.63 14.95
CA SER A 411 16.65 24.88 14.44
C SER A 411 15.26 24.67 13.84
N SER A 412 15.03 23.52 13.20
CA SER A 412 13.72 23.15 12.65
C SER A 412 12.71 22.87 13.77
N SER A 413 13.12 22.17 14.84
CA SER A 413 12.29 21.95 16.03
C SER A 413 11.80 23.26 16.64
N ILE A 414 12.71 24.23 16.81
CA ILE A 414 12.36 25.58 17.31
C ILE A 414 11.43 26.32 16.34
N SER A 415 11.64 26.16 15.03
CA SER A 415 10.76 26.74 14.01
C SER A 415 9.33 26.20 14.12
N ILE A 416 9.16 24.90 14.36
CA ILE A 416 7.83 24.28 14.56
C ILE A 416 7.13 24.92 15.76
N PHE A 417 7.81 25.08 16.90
CA PHE A 417 7.21 25.72 18.08
C PHE A 417 6.74 27.16 17.80
N LYS A 418 7.53 27.92 17.04
CA LYS A 418 7.17 29.28 16.62
C LYS A 418 5.98 29.29 15.66
N GLN A 419 5.97 28.42 14.67
CA GLN A 419 4.90 28.33 13.67
C GLN A 419 3.56 27.93 14.31
N LEU A 420 3.59 26.95 15.22
CA LEU A 420 2.41 26.48 15.94
C LEU A 420 2.04 27.36 17.14
N LYS A 421 2.85 28.39 17.45
CA LYS A 421 2.66 29.31 18.59
C LYS A 421 2.54 28.58 19.94
N VAL A 422 3.28 27.49 20.12
CA VAL A 422 3.27 26.69 21.35
C VAL A 422 4.22 27.34 22.38
N PRO A 423 3.73 27.73 23.57
CA PRO A 423 4.59 28.24 24.63
C PRO A 423 5.56 27.16 25.15
N LEU A 424 6.79 27.54 25.50
CA LEU A 424 7.81 26.57 25.97
C LEU A 424 7.39 25.79 27.22
N TYR A 425 6.60 26.40 28.11
CA TYR A 425 6.10 25.72 29.31
C TYR A 425 5.06 24.64 29.02
N ASP A 426 4.48 24.64 27.82
CA ASP A 426 3.45 23.69 27.36
C ASP A 426 4.05 22.55 26.54
N ILE A 427 5.37 22.53 26.38
CA ILE A 427 6.10 21.47 25.66
C ILE A 427 6.53 20.40 26.65
N LYS A 428 6.19 19.15 26.33
CA LYS A 428 6.54 17.99 27.13
C LYS A 428 7.23 16.94 26.29
N GLU A 429 8.26 16.36 26.86
CA GLU A 429 8.99 15.23 26.30
C GLU A 429 8.50 13.92 26.93
N LEU A 430 8.26 12.91 26.09
CA LEU A 430 7.84 11.57 26.48
C LEU A 430 8.63 10.53 25.71
N GLU A 431 9.00 9.44 26.37
CA GLU A 431 9.46 8.23 25.70
C GLU A 431 8.26 7.33 25.42
N LEU A 432 8.11 6.92 24.15
CA LEU A 432 7.03 6.03 23.70
C LEU A 432 7.62 4.74 23.15
N ASP A 433 7.10 3.61 23.60
CA ASP A 433 7.42 2.30 23.03
C ASP A 433 6.41 1.95 21.94
N ILE A 434 6.89 1.85 20.70
CA ILE A 434 6.09 1.45 19.54
C ILE A 434 6.22 -0.06 19.37
N GLY A 435 5.17 -0.81 19.73
CA GLY A 435 5.03 -2.23 19.42
C GLY A 435 4.08 -2.46 18.23
N LEU A 436 3.68 -3.72 18.02
CA LEU A 436 2.77 -4.10 16.93
C LEU A 436 1.44 -3.33 16.98
N LYS A 437 0.86 -3.12 18.16
CA LYS A 437 -0.41 -2.41 18.31
C LYS A 437 -0.29 -0.95 17.87
N GLU A 438 0.74 -0.25 18.34
CA GLU A 438 1.02 1.13 17.99
C GLU A 438 1.36 1.23 16.51
N ALA A 439 2.16 0.31 15.97
CA ALA A 439 2.51 0.27 14.56
C ALA A 439 1.30 0.10 13.62
N LEU A 440 0.38 -0.81 13.96
CA LEU A 440 -0.88 -0.97 13.22
C LEU A 440 -1.76 0.29 13.33
N SER A 441 -1.77 0.95 14.50
CA SER A 441 -2.50 2.20 14.69
C SER A 441 -1.91 3.33 13.84
N ILE A 442 -0.58 3.44 13.76
CA ILE A 442 0.12 4.42 12.91
C ILE A 442 -0.17 4.12 11.43
N LEU A 443 -0.12 2.86 11.00
CA LEU A 443 -0.45 2.46 9.63
C LEU A 443 -1.89 2.88 9.26
N LYS A 444 -2.87 2.60 10.13
CA LYS A 444 -4.26 3.02 9.92
C LYS A 444 -4.40 4.55 9.84
N ALA A 445 -3.80 5.26 10.80
CA ALA A 445 -3.86 6.72 10.86
C ALA A 445 -3.15 7.37 9.68
N SER A 446 -2.10 6.75 9.13
CA SER A 446 -1.42 7.25 7.92
C SER A 446 -2.36 7.37 6.72
N LEU A 447 -3.35 6.49 6.61
CA LEU A 447 -4.32 6.48 5.50
C LEU A 447 -5.53 7.38 5.74
N THR A 448 -5.84 7.70 7.00
CA THR A 448 -7.13 8.26 7.40
C THR A 448 -7.05 9.60 8.13
N SER A 449 -5.86 10.02 8.54
CA SER A 449 -5.64 11.23 9.33
C SER A 449 -4.47 12.07 8.82
N THR A 450 -4.55 13.38 9.00
CA THR A 450 -3.47 14.36 8.79
C THR A 450 -2.70 14.69 10.09
N SER A 451 -3.03 14.03 11.19
CA SER A 451 -2.38 14.10 12.51
C SER A 451 -2.15 12.69 13.03
N ALA A 452 -1.54 11.87 12.18
CA ALA A 452 -1.51 10.42 12.32
C ALA A 452 -0.81 9.94 13.59
N LEU A 453 0.25 10.61 14.06
CA LEU A 453 0.92 10.20 15.29
C LEU A 453 0.03 10.45 16.51
N THR A 454 -0.58 11.64 16.61
CA THR A 454 -1.53 11.96 17.68
C THR A 454 -2.69 10.97 17.68
N ASP A 455 -3.28 10.72 16.50
CA ASP A 455 -4.44 9.84 16.36
C ASP A 455 -4.12 8.37 16.63
N ALA A 456 -2.92 7.91 16.27
CA ALA A 456 -2.50 6.54 16.49
C ALA A 456 -2.07 6.26 17.93
N LEU A 457 -1.36 7.20 18.55
CA LEU A 457 -0.68 6.97 19.82
C LEU A 457 -1.49 7.41 21.03
N MET A 458 -2.54 8.24 20.82
CA MET A 458 -3.60 8.58 21.79
C MET A 458 -3.10 8.55 23.23
N ILE A 459 -2.10 9.41 23.50
CA ILE A 459 -1.33 9.41 24.74
C ILE A 459 -2.31 9.64 25.89
N LYS A 460 -2.71 8.60 26.61
CA LYS A 460 -3.50 8.79 27.82
C LYS A 460 -2.58 9.41 28.87
N PRO A 461 -3.05 10.40 29.65
CA PRO A 461 -2.21 11.10 30.64
C PRO A 461 -1.66 10.24 31.79
N THR A 462 -1.82 8.91 31.77
CA THR A 462 -1.49 8.01 32.89
C THR A 462 -0.34 7.02 32.64
N SER A 463 0.33 7.04 31.47
CA SER A 463 1.46 6.14 31.18
C SER A 463 2.80 6.88 31.03
N ILE A 464 3.07 7.86 31.90
CA ILE A 464 4.30 8.64 31.86
C ILE A 464 5.34 7.98 32.78
N LYS A 465 6.33 7.29 32.21
CA LYS A 465 7.58 7.02 32.94
C LYS A 465 8.37 8.33 32.97
N LYS A 466 8.51 8.93 34.15
CA LYS A 466 9.37 10.11 34.33
C LYS A 466 10.85 9.68 34.14
N PRO A 467 11.69 10.49 33.48
CA PRO A 467 13.12 10.23 33.43
C PRO A 467 13.72 10.26 34.84
N LYS A 468 14.65 9.34 35.11
CA LYS A 468 15.40 9.29 36.37
C LYS A 468 16.20 10.58 36.51
N GLN A 469 15.91 11.33 37.57
CA GLN A 469 16.75 12.45 37.98
C GLN A 469 18.10 11.91 38.43
N GLU A 470 19.17 12.23 37.69
CA GLU A 470 20.53 12.17 38.22
C GLU A 470 20.67 13.27 39.25
N HIS A 471 20.85 12.87 40.52
CA HIS A 471 21.23 13.78 41.58
C HIS A 471 22.67 14.22 41.35
N ALA A 472 22.85 15.54 41.21
CA ALA A 472 24.14 16.22 41.33
C ALA A 472 24.70 16.14 42.76
#